data_AF-A0A3D5TPI2-F1
#
_entry.id   AF-A0A3D5TPI2-F1
#
_cell.length_a   1.000
_cell.length_b   1.000
_cell.length_c   1.000
_cell.angle_alpha   90.00
_cell.angle_beta   90.00
_cell.angle_gamma   90.00
#
_symmetry.space_group_name_H-M   'P 1'
#
loop_
_entity.id
_entity.type
_entity.pdbx_description
1 polymer ?
#
loop_
_entity_poly.entity_id
_entity_poly.type
_entity_poly.pdbx_seq_one_letter_code
_entity_poly.pdbx_strand_id
1 'polypeptide(L)'
;MYQRPQAAFFAEQRPSETEEKLLQRILNADIADIAPIDGGFIYAEKKILESGACKISFYSYDCETGIAAPITRGEYVSFKFGRNGSRIADELGQRGEFIFAQPTRFFNNCSVTLDRAGTFSLFSPEGSCVRRYEFTYQGAPVCNPVAYEKSLWCVVPERNAIINYSIDEARVLLRIGGGAQSAFSYPTSITLLGGSIFVCNRDSHKIRTVQINNSTYAINDYRTFSEPVYKYFRVGGREYALLDSGVYEI
;
A
#
# COMPACT_ATOMS: atom_id res chain seq x y z
N MET A 1 39.88 -46.37 -24.42
CA MET A 1 40.11 -44.90 -24.46
C MET A 1 38.77 -44.24 -24.17
N TYR A 2 38.52 -43.84 -22.92
CA TYR A 2 37.31 -43.12 -22.50
C TYR A 2 37.79 -42.04 -21.52
N GLN A 3 37.76 -40.78 -21.98
CA GLN A 3 38.12 -39.61 -21.18
C GLN A 3 37.00 -39.31 -20.18
N ARG A 4 37.37 -39.07 -18.92
CA ARG A 4 36.46 -38.51 -17.91
C ARG A 4 36.19 -37.03 -18.25
N PRO A 5 34.94 -36.55 -18.18
CA PRO A 5 34.67 -35.12 -18.30
C PRO A 5 35.19 -34.37 -17.05
N GLN A 6 35.91 -33.27 -17.27
CA GLN A 6 36.26 -32.31 -16.23
C GLN A 6 34.99 -31.70 -15.63
N ALA A 7 34.93 -31.66 -14.30
CA ALA A 7 33.92 -30.90 -13.57
C ALA A 7 34.07 -29.42 -13.92
N ALA A 8 33.06 -28.87 -14.59
CA ALA A 8 32.94 -27.43 -14.80
C ALA A 8 32.71 -26.78 -13.42
N PHE A 9 33.67 -25.96 -12.99
CA PHE A 9 33.49 -24.99 -11.93
C PHE A 9 32.34 -24.07 -12.33
N PHE A 10 31.17 -24.26 -11.72
CA PHE A 10 30.14 -23.21 -11.71
C PHE A 10 30.66 -22.11 -10.78
N ALA A 11 31.30 -21.11 -11.38
CA ALA A 11 31.48 -19.84 -10.70
C ALA A 11 30.08 -19.31 -10.39
N GLU A 12 29.75 -19.19 -9.10
CA GLU A 12 28.62 -18.39 -8.64
C GLU A 12 28.79 -17.00 -9.26
N GLN A 13 27.96 -16.70 -10.26
CA GLN A 13 27.85 -15.35 -10.78
C GLN A 13 27.29 -14.50 -9.65
N ARG A 14 28.18 -13.79 -8.96
CA ARG A 14 27.82 -12.59 -8.20
C ARG A 14 26.98 -11.70 -9.12
N PRO A 15 25.84 -11.16 -8.65
CA PRO A 15 25.07 -10.22 -9.46
C PRO A 15 26.00 -9.13 -9.97
N SER A 16 25.98 -8.87 -11.27
CA SER A 16 26.77 -7.80 -11.89
C SER A 16 26.38 -6.46 -11.29
N GLU A 17 27.37 -5.63 -10.96
CA GLU A 17 27.28 -4.24 -10.44
C GLU A 17 26.57 -3.24 -11.39
N THR A 18 25.72 -3.71 -12.30
CA THR A 18 25.00 -2.86 -13.24
C THR A 18 23.61 -2.53 -12.66
N GLU A 19 23.53 -1.32 -12.10
CA GLU A 19 22.34 -0.61 -11.59
C GLU A 19 21.85 -0.95 -10.17
N GLU A 20 22.71 -0.85 -9.16
CA GLU A 20 22.23 -0.26 -7.89
C GLU A 20 21.84 1.19 -8.20
N LYS A 21 20.59 1.43 -8.63
CA LYS A 21 19.99 2.74 -8.47
C LYS A 21 19.99 3.03 -6.98
N LEU A 22 20.96 3.86 -6.56
CA LEU A 22 21.05 4.38 -5.21
C LEU A 22 19.67 4.91 -4.83
N LEU A 23 19.07 4.27 -3.82
CA LEU A 23 17.80 4.69 -3.24
C LEU A 23 17.95 6.15 -2.80
N GLN A 24 17.23 7.06 -3.43
CA GLN A 24 17.30 8.48 -3.08
C GLN A 24 16.22 8.76 -2.04
N ARG A 25 16.64 9.04 -0.80
CA ARG A 25 15.70 9.52 0.23
C ARG A 25 15.25 10.92 -0.15
N ILE A 26 13.95 11.08 -0.40
CA ILE A 26 13.34 12.36 -0.78
C ILE A 26 12.67 13.05 0.42
N LEU A 27 12.21 12.29 1.42
CA LEU A 27 11.61 12.83 2.64
C LEU A 27 12.15 12.11 3.87
N ASN A 28 12.60 12.89 4.85
CA ASN A 28 13.00 12.41 6.18
C ASN A 28 11.96 12.89 7.21
N ALA A 29 10.87 12.15 7.33
CA ALA A 29 9.70 12.53 8.13
C ALA A 29 8.98 11.28 8.67
N ASP A 30 8.36 11.40 9.85
CA ASP A 30 7.48 10.35 10.40
C ASP A 30 6.12 10.44 9.70
N ILE A 31 5.85 9.51 8.79
CA ILE A 31 4.69 9.52 7.91
C ILE A 31 3.54 8.73 8.55
N ALA A 32 2.46 9.42 8.92
CA ALA A 32 1.23 8.80 9.40
C ALA A 32 0.41 8.18 8.25
N ASP A 33 0.36 8.86 7.10
CA ASP A 33 -0.28 8.39 5.87
C ASP A 33 0.33 9.08 4.64
N ILE A 34 0.28 8.41 3.49
CA ILE A 34 0.76 8.91 2.20
C ILE A 34 -0.13 8.35 1.07
N ALA A 35 -0.50 9.17 0.10
CA ALA A 35 -1.34 8.76 -1.01
C ALA A 35 -0.88 9.42 -2.33
N PRO A 36 -0.79 8.67 -3.43
CA PRO A 36 -0.48 9.23 -4.75
C PRO A 36 -1.62 10.13 -5.23
N ILE A 37 -1.26 11.21 -5.93
CA ILE A 37 -2.18 12.12 -6.64
C ILE A 37 -1.61 12.43 -8.02
N ASP A 38 -2.34 13.10 -8.90
CA ASP A 38 -1.78 13.48 -10.20
C ASP A 38 -0.55 14.39 -10.00
N GLY A 39 0.56 14.03 -10.67
CA GLY A 39 1.83 14.78 -10.61
C GLY A 39 2.63 14.64 -9.31
N GLY A 40 2.17 13.86 -8.32
CA GLY A 40 2.75 13.93 -6.99
C GLY A 40 2.21 12.94 -5.97
N PHE A 41 2.40 13.25 -4.69
CA PHE A 41 1.71 12.56 -3.61
C PHE A 41 1.43 13.52 -2.45
N ILE A 42 0.37 13.25 -1.70
CA ILE A 42 0.10 13.93 -0.44
C ILE A 42 0.53 13.06 0.74
N TYR A 43 0.94 13.68 1.83
CA TYR A 43 1.28 12.96 3.05
C TYR A 43 0.88 13.72 4.31
N ALA A 44 0.61 12.95 5.35
CA ALA A 44 0.38 13.42 6.71
C ALA A 44 1.63 13.11 7.54
N GLU A 45 2.34 14.14 7.96
CA GLU A 45 3.51 14.05 8.84
C GLU A 45 3.07 14.12 10.30
N LYS A 46 3.63 13.23 11.11
CA LYS A 46 3.48 13.19 12.55
C LYS A 46 4.68 13.87 13.23
N LYS A 47 4.40 14.77 14.17
CA LYS A 47 5.41 15.38 15.04
C LYS A 47 4.96 15.29 16.49
N ILE A 48 5.83 14.78 17.36
CA ILE A 48 5.63 14.84 18.81
C ILE A 48 6.17 16.19 19.29
N LEU A 49 5.32 16.99 19.90
CA LEU A 49 5.69 18.28 20.49
C LEU A 49 6.39 18.07 21.84
N GLU A 50 7.10 19.08 22.32
CA GLU A 50 7.75 19.04 23.66
C GLU A 50 6.76 18.75 24.79
N SER A 51 5.49 19.14 24.63
CA SER A 51 4.41 18.83 25.56
C SER A 51 3.99 17.35 25.58
N GLY A 52 4.56 16.51 24.70
CA GLY A 52 4.13 15.13 24.46
C GLY A 52 2.91 15.01 23.53
N ALA A 53 2.30 16.12 23.14
CA ALA A 53 1.16 16.12 22.23
C ALA A 53 1.57 15.73 20.80
N CYS A 54 0.74 14.92 20.14
CA CYS A 54 0.91 14.56 18.75
C CYS A 54 0.28 15.62 17.83
N LYS A 55 1.08 16.23 16.96
CA LYS A 55 0.63 17.13 15.90
C LYS A 55 0.71 16.42 14.55
N ILE A 56 -0.36 16.51 13.76
CA ILE A 56 -0.36 16.10 12.35
C ILE A 56 -0.29 17.35 11.47
N SER A 57 0.57 17.32 10.46
CA SER A 57 0.69 18.36 9.43
C SER A 57 0.60 17.72 8.05
N PHE A 58 -0.01 18.43 7.09
CA PHE A 58 -0.30 17.88 5.77
C PHE A 58 0.53 18.60 4.71
N TYR A 59 0.99 17.84 3.73
CA TYR A 59 1.84 18.32 2.66
C TYR A 59 1.46 17.68 1.34
N SER A 60 1.77 18.38 0.24
CA SER A 60 1.82 17.84 -1.12
C SER A 60 3.26 17.86 -1.62
N TYR A 61 3.71 16.77 -2.23
CA TYR A 61 4.98 16.66 -2.93
C TYR A 61 4.73 16.64 -4.44
N ASP A 62 5.45 17.48 -5.17
CA ASP A 62 5.39 17.57 -6.62
C ASP A 62 6.58 16.84 -7.25
N CYS A 63 6.31 15.89 -8.16
CA CYS A 63 7.33 15.03 -8.76
C CYS A 63 8.20 15.72 -9.82
N GLU A 64 7.76 16.85 -10.37
CA GLU A 64 8.51 17.59 -11.39
C GLU A 64 9.54 18.51 -10.75
N THR A 65 9.13 19.22 -9.70
CA THR A 65 9.95 20.19 -8.97
C THR A 65 10.72 19.57 -7.80
N GLY A 66 10.26 18.43 -7.27
CA GLY A 66 10.83 17.79 -6.08
C GLY A 66 10.54 18.54 -4.77
N ILE A 67 9.54 19.44 -4.79
CA ILE A 67 9.22 20.32 -3.66
C ILE A 67 8.04 19.75 -2.87
N ALA A 68 8.19 19.73 -1.54
CA ALA A 68 7.08 19.52 -0.61
C ALA A 68 6.53 20.86 -0.10
N ALA A 69 5.24 21.11 -0.30
CA ALA A 69 4.54 22.31 0.15
C ALA A 69 3.47 21.95 1.20
N PRO A 70 3.28 22.78 2.25
CA PRO A 70 2.22 22.56 3.22
C PRO A 70 0.84 22.76 2.58
N ILE A 71 -0.11 21.92 2.96
CA ILE A 71 -1.52 22.02 2.55
C ILE A 71 -2.45 21.98 3.77
N THR A 72 -3.66 22.46 3.60
CA THR A 72 -4.70 22.40 4.62
C THR A 72 -5.25 20.98 4.78
N ARG A 73 -5.91 20.72 5.93
CA ARG A 73 -6.68 19.47 6.13
C ARG A 73 -7.73 19.28 5.02
N GLY A 74 -8.41 20.36 4.61
CA GLY A 74 -9.46 20.31 3.60
C GLY A 74 -8.93 19.90 2.23
N GLU A 75 -7.78 20.44 1.82
CA GLU A 75 -7.09 20.04 0.59
C GLU A 75 -6.64 18.58 0.66
N TYR A 76 -5.98 18.15 1.74
CA TYR A 76 -5.56 16.77 1.93
C TYR A 76 -6.73 15.78 1.80
N VAL A 77 -7.85 16.07 2.46
CA VAL A 77 -9.07 15.25 2.40
C VAL A 77 -9.66 15.23 0.98
N SER A 78 -9.67 16.39 0.30
CA SER A 78 -10.17 16.52 -1.07
C SER A 78 -9.32 15.72 -2.07
N PHE A 79 -8.00 15.74 -1.92
CA PHE A 79 -7.09 14.93 -2.73
C PHE A 79 -7.27 13.43 -2.44
N LYS A 80 -7.32 13.04 -1.16
CA LYS A 80 -7.39 11.63 -0.76
C LYS A 80 -8.70 10.94 -1.13
N PHE A 81 -9.83 11.63 -0.96
CA PHE A 81 -11.18 11.05 -1.12
C PHE A 81 -11.94 11.63 -2.32
N GLY A 82 -11.40 12.62 -3.01
CA GLY A 82 -12.00 13.30 -4.16
C GLY A 82 -13.10 14.29 -3.77
N ARG A 83 -13.97 14.61 -4.74
CA ARG A 83 -14.97 15.69 -4.68
C ARG A 83 -15.84 15.71 -3.41
N ASN A 84 -16.26 14.55 -2.93
CA ASN A 84 -17.10 14.42 -1.72
C ASN A 84 -16.30 14.00 -0.48
N GLY A 85 -14.99 14.27 -0.50
CA GLY A 85 -14.07 13.84 0.53
C GLY A 85 -14.35 14.40 1.91
N SER A 86 -14.83 15.66 2.00
CA SER A 86 -15.23 16.26 3.27
C SER A 86 -16.32 15.44 3.96
N ARG A 87 -17.38 15.09 3.24
CA ARG A 87 -18.48 14.26 3.76
C ARG A 87 -17.99 12.87 4.18
N ILE A 88 -17.14 12.24 3.37
CA ILE A 88 -16.53 10.94 3.73
C ILE A 88 -15.69 11.06 5.01
N ALA A 89 -14.87 12.11 5.12
CA ALA A 89 -14.06 12.33 6.32
C ALA A 89 -14.93 12.58 7.56
N ASP A 90 -16.03 13.30 7.43
CA ASP A 90 -16.97 13.55 8.52
C ASP A 90 -17.65 12.24 8.97
N GLU A 91 -18.03 11.38 8.03
CA GLU A 91 -18.61 10.05 8.28
C GLU A 91 -17.62 9.06 8.91
N LEU A 92 -16.32 9.23 8.68
CA LEU A 92 -15.26 8.41 9.28
C LEU A 92 -14.89 8.86 10.69
N GLY A 93 -15.07 10.15 10.99
CA GLY A 93 -14.79 10.72 12.29
C GLY A 93 -14.00 12.03 12.19
N GLN A 94 -14.37 12.98 13.05
CA GLN A 94 -13.76 14.30 13.09
C GLN A 94 -12.41 14.34 13.83
N ARG A 95 -11.99 13.24 14.49
CA ARG A 95 -10.78 13.22 15.33
C ARG A 95 -9.54 12.70 14.61
N GLY A 96 -9.61 12.45 13.30
CA GLY A 96 -8.45 12.07 12.48
C GLY A 96 -8.49 10.65 11.95
N GLU A 97 -9.58 9.92 12.15
CA GLU A 97 -9.78 8.54 11.67
C GLU A 97 -9.61 8.43 10.14
N PHE A 98 -9.99 9.49 9.41
CA PHE A 98 -9.79 9.61 7.96
C PHE A 98 -8.32 9.52 7.51
N ILE A 99 -7.34 9.78 8.40
CA ILE A 99 -5.91 9.64 8.09
C ILE A 99 -5.56 8.16 7.88
N PHE A 100 -6.12 7.27 8.70
CA PHE A 100 -5.79 5.85 8.66
C PHE A 100 -6.66 5.05 7.69
N ALA A 101 -7.84 5.58 7.34
CA ALA A 101 -8.72 5.00 6.33
C ALA A 101 -8.08 5.05 4.94
N GLN A 102 -7.85 3.90 4.33
CA GLN A 102 -7.30 3.78 2.97
C GLN A 102 -8.45 3.67 1.97
N PRO A 103 -8.64 4.66 1.07
CA PRO A 103 -9.73 4.62 0.10
C PRO A 103 -9.35 3.83 -1.15
N THR A 104 -10.36 3.24 -1.78
CA THR A 104 -10.29 2.76 -3.17
C THR A 104 -11.60 3.08 -3.89
N ARG A 105 -11.51 3.46 -5.16
CA ARG A 105 -12.68 3.65 -6.01
C ARG A 105 -13.23 2.30 -6.41
N PHE A 106 -14.53 2.12 -6.24
CA PHE A 106 -15.23 0.88 -6.52
C PHE A 106 -16.33 1.10 -7.56
N PHE A 107 -16.97 0.00 -7.98
CA PHE A 107 -18.04 -0.03 -8.97
C PHE A 107 -19.08 1.09 -8.76
N ASN A 108 -19.60 1.65 -9.87
CA ASN A 108 -20.54 2.78 -9.89
C ASN A 108 -20.07 4.06 -9.18
N ASN A 109 -18.76 4.35 -9.18
CA ASN A 109 -18.15 5.51 -8.51
C ASN A 109 -18.33 5.55 -6.98
N CYS A 110 -18.75 4.43 -6.38
CA CYS A 110 -18.72 4.26 -4.94
C CYS A 110 -17.27 4.30 -4.44
N SER A 111 -17.09 4.61 -3.15
CA SER A 111 -15.77 4.55 -2.50
C SER A 111 -15.80 3.54 -1.38
N VAL A 112 -14.79 2.69 -1.30
CA VAL A 112 -14.59 1.82 -0.14
C VAL A 112 -13.43 2.39 0.67
N THR A 113 -13.55 2.35 2.00
CA THR A 113 -12.42 2.56 2.89
C THR A 113 -12.26 1.37 3.84
N LEU A 114 -11.02 1.03 4.15
CA LEU A 114 -10.66 0.20 5.30
C LEU A 114 -9.63 0.94 6.15
N ASP A 115 -9.82 0.94 7.46
CA ASP A 115 -8.81 1.40 8.42
C ASP A 115 -7.96 0.23 8.93
N ARG A 116 -7.04 0.53 9.87
CA ARG A 116 -6.14 -0.47 10.46
C ARG A 116 -6.85 -1.43 11.42
N ALA A 117 -8.02 -1.06 11.94
CA ALA A 117 -8.82 -1.90 12.83
C ALA A 117 -9.73 -2.86 12.05
N GLY A 118 -9.75 -2.78 10.72
CA GLY A 118 -10.62 -3.58 9.88
C GLY A 118 -12.01 -2.96 9.71
N THR A 119 -12.23 -1.68 10.01
CA THR A 119 -13.52 -1.04 9.78
C THR A 119 -13.74 -0.84 8.28
N PHE A 120 -14.61 -1.65 7.69
CA PHE A 120 -15.07 -1.49 6.32
C PHE A 120 -16.13 -0.39 6.27
N SER A 121 -16.00 0.54 5.31
CA SER A 121 -17.08 1.47 4.95
C SER A 121 -17.24 1.56 3.44
N LEU A 122 -18.46 1.38 2.94
CA LEU A 122 -18.85 1.65 1.57
C LEU A 122 -19.63 2.97 1.53
N PHE A 123 -19.17 3.88 0.67
CA PHE A 123 -19.77 5.19 0.45
C PHE A 123 -20.39 5.28 -0.94
N SER A 124 -21.55 5.93 -1.01
CA SER A 124 -22.17 6.31 -2.27
C SER A 124 -21.30 7.32 -3.03
N PRO A 125 -21.56 7.56 -4.33
CA PRO A 125 -20.85 8.59 -5.09
C PRO A 125 -20.94 9.98 -4.44
N GLU A 126 -22.03 10.27 -3.72
CA GLU A 126 -22.28 11.52 -2.99
C GLU A 126 -21.57 11.60 -1.64
N GLY A 127 -20.85 10.54 -1.24
CA GLY A 127 -20.07 10.46 0.00
C GLY A 127 -20.88 10.04 1.24
N SER A 128 -22.11 9.56 1.09
CA SER A 128 -22.91 9.06 2.22
C SER A 128 -22.53 7.61 2.54
N CYS A 129 -22.43 7.25 3.82
CA CYS A 129 -22.13 5.87 4.19
C CYS A 129 -23.34 4.95 3.92
N VAL A 130 -23.14 3.93 3.08
CA VAL A 130 -24.17 2.96 2.69
C VAL A 130 -24.07 1.67 3.50
N ARG A 131 -22.84 1.25 3.83
CA ARG A 131 -22.59 0.01 4.59
C ARG A 131 -21.34 0.19 5.43
N ARG A 132 -21.40 -0.24 6.70
CA ARG A 132 -20.26 -0.26 7.61
C ARG A 132 -20.29 -1.49 8.51
N TYR A 133 -19.15 -2.16 8.65
CA TYR A 133 -19.00 -3.33 9.51
C TYR A 133 -17.51 -3.60 9.80
N GLU A 134 -17.25 -4.40 10.82
CA GLU A 134 -15.92 -4.93 11.09
C GLU A 134 -15.60 -6.04 10.08
N PHE A 135 -14.52 -5.86 9.32
CA PHE A 135 -14.06 -6.79 8.30
C PHE A 135 -12.79 -7.50 8.77
N THR A 136 -12.98 -8.73 9.20
CA THR A 136 -11.89 -9.62 9.64
C THR A 136 -11.76 -10.83 8.75
N TYR A 137 -10.57 -11.42 8.73
CA TYR A 137 -10.29 -12.72 8.14
C TYR A 137 -9.56 -13.59 9.15
N GLN A 138 -10.18 -14.73 9.50
CA GLN A 138 -9.67 -15.63 10.54
C GLN A 138 -9.37 -14.91 11.87
N GLY A 139 -10.24 -13.96 12.25
CA GLY A 139 -10.10 -13.17 13.48
C GLY A 139 -9.04 -12.07 13.46
N ALA A 140 -8.40 -11.80 12.32
CA ALA A 140 -7.47 -10.69 12.15
C ALA A 140 -8.08 -9.58 11.27
N PRO A 141 -7.76 -8.30 11.52
CA PRO A 141 -8.28 -7.19 10.73
C PRO A 141 -7.78 -7.23 9.28
N VAL A 142 -8.69 -6.94 8.35
CA VAL A 142 -8.39 -6.76 6.93
C VAL A 142 -8.15 -5.28 6.65
N CYS A 143 -7.08 -4.93 5.94
CA CYS A 143 -6.77 -3.53 5.66
C CYS A 143 -6.22 -3.31 4.24
N ASN A 144 -6.00 -2.02 3.90
CA ASN A 144 -5.42 -1.55 2.64
C ASN A 144 -6.09 -2.14 1.38
N PRO A 145 -7.33 -1.71 1.06
CA PRO A 145 -8.09 -2.27 -0.04
C PRO A 145 -7.63 -1.68 -1.38
N VAL A 146 -7.61 -2.52 -2.41
CA VAL A 146 -7.54 -2.10 -3.81
C VAL A 146 -8.63 -2.79 -4.58
N ALA A 147 -9.50 -2.01 -5.22
CA ALA A 147 -10.53 -2.56 -6.09
C ALA A 147 -9.93 -3.12 -7.38
N TYR A 148 -10.41 -4.29 -7.77
CA TYR A 148 -10.19 -4.86 -9.10
C TYR A 148 -11.50 -5.48 -9.56
N GLU A 149 -12.01 -4.97 -10.69
CA GLU A 149 -13.34 -5.30 -11.21
C GLU A 149 -14.43 -5.08 -10.14
N LYS A 150 -15.14 -6.13 -9.73
CA LYS A 150 -16.21 -6.09 -8.71
C LYS A 150 -15.78 -6.66 -7.35
N SER A 151 -14.48 -6.76 -7.11
CA SER A 151 -13.92 -7.33 -5.89
C SER A 151 -12.88 -6.40 -5.27
N LEU A 152 -12.52 -6.68 -4.02
CA LEU A 152 -11.44 -6.00 -3.32
C LEU A 152 -10.31 -6.97 -3.05
N TRP A 153 -9.12 -6.61 -3.49
CA TRP A 153 -7.91 -7.18 -2.90
C TRP A 153 -7.58 -6.42 -1.62
N CYS A 154 -7.18 -7.13 -0.57
CA CYS A 154 -6.81 -6.55 0.71
C CYS A 154 -5.65 -7.32 1.34
N VAL A 155 -4.91 -6.70 2.26
CA VAL A 155 -3.92 -7.39 3.10
C VAL A 155 -4.55 -7.85 4.42
N VAL A 156 -4.02 -8.96 4.95
CA VAL A 156 -4.31 -9.45 6.30
C VAL A 156 -2.97 -9.65 7.00
N PRO A 157 -2.41 -8.61 7.65
CA PRO A 157 -1.03 -8.61 8.12
C PRO A 157 -0.71 -9.80 9.04
N GLU A 158 -1.54 -10.02 10.05
CA GLU A 158 -1.37 -11.10 11.05
C GLU A 158 -1.61 -12.51 10.51
N ARG A 159 -2.08 -12.64 9.28
CA ARG A 159 -2.24 -13.94 8.60
C ARG A 159 -1.26 -14.10 7.45
N ASN A 160 -0.32 -13.18 7.29
CA ASN A 160 0.68 -13.22 6.22
C ASN A 160 0.05 -13.51 4.86
N ALA A 161 -1.08 -12.86 4.57
CA ALA A 161 -1.91 -13.17 3.42
C ALA A 161 -2.44 -11.90 2.75
N ILE A 162 -2.77 -12.05 1.48
CA ILE A 162 -3.71 -11.16 0.79
C ILE A 162 -4.97 -11.95 0.46
N ILE A 163 -6.11 -11.28 0.44
CA ILE A 163 -7.40 -11.88 0.11
C ILE A 163 -8.07 -11.11 -1.01
N ASN A 164 -8.85 -11.81 -1.84
CA ASN A 164 -9.81 -11.23 -2.74
C ASN A 164 -11.21 -11.40 -2.13
N TYR A 165 -11.97 -10.33 -2.01
CA TYR A 165 -13.25 -10.27 -1.31
C TYR A 165 -14.35 -9.74 -2.23
N SER A 166 -15.48 -10.46 -2.27
CA SER A 166 -16.69 -10.00 -2.95
C SER A 166 -17.56 -9.22 -1.97
N ILE A 167 -17.81 -7.95 -2.28
CA ILE A 167 -18.70 -7.09 -1.48
C ILE A 167 -20.17 -7.56 -1.62
N ASP A 168 -20.53 -8.05 -2.80
CA ASP A 168 -21.90 -8.49 -3.12
C ASP A 168 -22.22 -9.81 -2.43
N GLU A 169 -21.30 -10.78 -2.48
CA GLU A 169 -21.47 -12.09 -1.85
C GLU A 169 -21.07 -12.10 -0.37
N ALA A 170 -20.50 -11.00 0.12
CA ALA A 170 -19.99 -10.84 1.48
C ALA A 170 -19.06 -11.99 1.92
N ARG A 171 -18.18 -12.46 1.00
CA ARG A 171 -17.26 -13.56 1.27
C ARG A 171 -15.90 -13.40 0.60
N VAL A 172 -14.91 -14.07 1.16
CA VAL A 172 -13.59 -14.22 0.54
C VAL A 172 -13.69 -15.20 -0.63
N LEU A 173 -13.26 -14.75 -1.80
CA LEU A 173 -13.21 -15.53 -3.03
C LEU A 173 -11.88 -16.30 -3.16
N LEU A 174 -10.78 -15.67 -2.75
CA LEU A 174 -9.43 -16.23 -2.86
C LEU A 174 -8.56 -15.74 -1.70
N ARG A 175 -7.64 -16.59 -1.26
CA ARG A 175 -6.55 -16.25 -0.34
C ARG A 175 -5.22 -16.66 -0.97
N ILE A 176 -4.22 -15.79 -0.89
CA ILE A 176 -2.84 -16.08 -1.25
C ILE A 176 -1.96 -15.84 -0.02
N GLY A 177 -1.10 -16.80 0.32
CA GLY A 177 -0.28 -16.77 1.55
C GLY A 177 -0.97 -17.40 2.76
N GLY A 178 -0.38 -17.20 3.95
CA GLY A 178 -0.89 -17.66 5.24
C GLY A 178 -0.82 -19.17 5.52
N GLY A 179 -0.03 -19.92 4.75
CA GLY A 179 0.23 -21.35 4.96
C GLY A 179 1.60 -21.63 5.61
N ALA A 180 1.97 -22.92 5.72
CA ALA A 180 3.23 -23.37 6.33
C ALA A 180 4.50 -22.78 5.66
N GLN A 181 4.43 -22.48 4.37
CA GLN A 181 5.40 -21.66 3.66
C GLN A 181 4.72 -20.37 3.22
N SER A 182 4.85 -19.33 4.03
CA SER A 182 4.15 -18.08 3.75
C SER A 182 4.84 -17.31 2.62
N ALA A 183 4.08 -16.97 1.58
CA ALA A 183 4.52 -16.10 0.50
C ALA A 183 4.72 -14.65 0.94
N PHE A 184 4.21 -14.27 2.11
CA PHE A 184 4.29 -12.91 2.65
C PHE A 184 4.80 -12.93 4.09
N SER A 185 5.31 -11.80 4.54
CA SER A 185 5.81 -11.62 5.91
C SER A 185 5.36 -10.25 6.43
N TYR A 186 4.25 -10.28 7.16
CA TYR A 186 3.48 -9.14 7.63
C TYR A 186 3.20 -8.11 6.52
N PRO A 187 2.33 -8.45 5.54
CA PRO A 187 2.01 -7.54 4.45
C PRO A 187 1.26 -6.30 4.96
N THR A 188 1.73 -5.10 4.61
CA THR A 188 1.19 -3.83 5.15
C THR A 188 0.34 -3.05 4.15
N SER A 189 0.64 -3.18 2.86
CA SER A 189 -0.07 -2.48 1.81
C SER A 189 0.01 -3.21 0.49
N ILE A 190 -0.94 -2.93 -0.38
CA ILE A 190 -0.95 -3.40 -1.75
C ILE A 190 -1.19 -2.26 -2.73
N THR A 191 -0.59 -2.37 -3.91
CA THR A 191 -0.81 -1.46 -5.03
C THR A 191 -1.01 -2.26 -6.31
N LEU A 192 -2.08 -1.98 -7.05
CA LEU A 192 -2.37 -2.64 -8.32
C LEU A 192 -1.78 -1.82 -9.47
N LEU A 193 -0.88 -2.42 -10.26
CA LEU A 193 -0.28 -1.81 -11.44
C LEU A 193 -0.17 -2.85 -12.55
N GLY A 194 -0.67 -2.53 -13.75
CA GLY A 194 -0.48 -3.38 -14.93
C GLY A 194 -0.96 -4.83 -14.77
N GLY A 195 -2.00 -5.08 -13.96
CA GLY A 195 -2.50 -6.44 -13.69
C GLY A 195 -1.68 -7.25 -12.68
N SER A 196 -0.76 -6.59 -11.96
CA SER A 196 0.01 -7.16 -10.85
C SER A 196 -0.29 -6.42 -9.56
N ILE A 197 -0.40 -7.16 -8.46
CA ILE A 197 -0.45 -6.58 -7.11
C ILE A 197 0.95 -6.55 -6.53
N PHE A 198 1.41 -5.37 -6.16
CA PHE A 198 2.66 -5.15 -5.44
C PHE A 198 2.37 -5.16 -3.94
N VAL A 199 2.88 -6.13 -3.22
CA VAL A 199 2.67 -6.37 -1.79
C VAL A 199 3.90 -5.92 -1.03
N CYS A 200 3.77 -4.91 -0.16
CA CYS A 200 4.82 -4.50 0.76
C CYS A 200 4.83 -5.42 1.99
N ASN A 201 5.97 -6.01 2.31
CA ASN A 201 6.14 -6.94 3.42
C ASN A 201 7.07 -6.30 4.46
N ARG A 202 6.50 -5.97 5.63
CA ARG A 202 7.24 -5.28 6.69
C ARG A 202 8.40 -6.09 7.21
N ASP A 203 8.17 -7.38 7.49
CA ASP A 203 9.12 -8.18 8.27
C ASP A 203 10.20 -8.83 7.38
N SER A 204 9.92 -9.04 6.09
CA SER A 204 10.92 -9.53 5.14
C SER A 204 11.63 -8.42 4.36
N HIS A 205 11.27 -7.15 4.58
CA HIS A 205 11.84 -5.97 3.91
C HIS A 205 11.72 -6.05 2.37
N LYS A 206 10.65 -6.66 1.87
CA LYS A 206 10.49 -6.95 0.43
C LYS A 206 9.19 -6.41 -0.12
N ILE A 207 9.27 -5.91 -1.36
CA ILE A 207 8.09 -5.82 -2.22
C ILE A 207 8.03 -7.11 -3.03
N ARG A 208 6.86 -7.74 -3.06
CA ARG A 208 6.57 -8.93 -3.88
C ARG A 208 5.48 -8.61 -4.88
N THR A 209 5.52 -9.20 -6.06
CA THR A 209 4.42 -9.11 -7.03
C THR A 209 3.54 -10.35 -6.99
N VAL A 210 2.25 -10.19 -7.30
CA VAL A 210 1.30 -11.26 -7.57
C VAL A 210 0.62 -10.97 -8.91
N GLN A 211 0.77 -11.84 -9.89
CA GLN A 211 0.09 -11.71 -11.19
C GLN A 211 -1.38 -12.08 -11.07
N ILE A 212 -2.30 -11.16 -11.39
CA ILE A 212 -3.75 -11.40 -11.29
C ILE A 212 -4.47 -11.38 -12.64
N ASN A 213 -3.92 -10.73 -13.67
CA ASN A 213 -4.56 -10.59 -14.99
C ASN A 213 -4.72 -11.91 -15.77
N ASN A 214 -3.82 -12.88 -15.55
CA ASN A 214 -3.83 -14.19 -16.21
C ASN A 214 -4.20 -15.32 -15.25
N SER A 215 -4.64 -14.98 -14.04
CA SER A 215 -5.01 -15.94 -12.98
C SER A 215 -3.91 -16.97 -12.62
N THR A 216 -2.65 -16.72 -12.96
CA THR A 216 -1.53 -17.61 -12.57
C THR A 216 -1.20 -17.46 -11.09
N TYR A 217 -1.46 -16.29 -10.51
CA TYR A 217 -1.10 -15.93 -9.14
C TYR A 217 0.39 -16.15 -8.84
N ALA A 218 1.24 -16.07 -9.88
CA ALA A 218 2.68 -16.22 -9.77
C ALA A 218 3.23 -15.11 -8.85
N ILE A 219 4.11 -15.51 -7.93
CA ILE A 219 4.69 -14.62 -6.92
C ILE A 219 6.18 -14.47 -7.20
N ASN A 220 6.65 -13.24 -7.32
CA ASN A 220 8.07 -12.93 -7.50
C ASN A 220 8.53 -11.87 -6.51
N ASP A 221 9.78 -11.97 -6.07
CA ASP A 221 10.45 -10.87 -5.39
C ASP A 221 10.65 -9.71 -6.38
N TYR A 222 10.18 -8.52 -6.03
CA TYR A 222 10.34 -7.31 -6.86
C TYR A 222 11.53 -6.49 -6.42
N ARG A 223 11.61 -6.21 -5.11
CA ARG A 223 12.69 -5.41 -4.52
C ARG A 223 12.90 -5.78 -3.07
N THR A 224 14.14 -5.65 -2.61
CA THR A 224 14.55 -5.86 -1.21
C THR A 224 15.16 -4.58 -0.67
N PHE A 225 14.90 -4.29 0.60
CA PHE A 225 15.42 -3.14 1.33
C PHE A 225 16.19 -3.60 2.58
N SER A 226 17.01 -2.72 3.13
CA SER A 226 17.71 -2.95 4.40
C SER A 226 16.80 -2.76 5.62
N GLU A 227 15.61 -2.19 5.43
CA GLU A 227 14.66 -1.81 6.48
C GLU A 227 13.21 -2.13 6.04
N PRO A 228 12.24 -2.12 6.98
CA PRO A 228 10.84 -2.39 6.66
C PRO A 228 10.27 -1.48 5.57
N VAL A 229 9.48 -2.06 4.67
CA VAL A 229 8.72 -1.33 3.64
C VAL A 229 7.23 -1.36 3.97
N TYR A 230 6.62 -0.18 4.03
CA TYR A 230 5.24 0.00 4.47
C TYR A 230 4.27 0.30 3.33
N LYS A 231 4.71 1.05 2.32
CA LYS A 231 3.88 1.41 1.15
C LYS A 231 4.74 1.56 -0.11
N TYR A 232 4.18 1.18 -1.24
CA TYR A 232 4.79 1.33 -2.57
C TYR A 232 3.78 1.91 -3.54
N PHE A 233 4.18 2.85 -4.39
CA PHE A 233 3.30 3.38 -5.44
C PHE A 233 4.11 3.97 -6.59
N ARG A 234 3.43 4.19 -7.73
CA ARG A 234 3.99 4.86 -8.90
C ARG A 234 3.19 6.10 -9.24
N VAL A 235 3.88 7.18 -9.55
CA VAL A 235 3.27 8.46 -9.96
C VAL A 235 4.30 9.31 -10.69
N GLY A 236 3.86 10.08 -11.71
CA GLY A 236 4.75 10.96 -12.48
C GLY A 236 5.87 10.21 -13.20
N GLY A 237 5.65 8.94 -13.58
CA GLY A 237 6.68 8.08 -14.19
C GLY A 237 7.77 7.59 -13.24
N ARG A 238 7.66 7.90 -11.94
CA ARG A 238 8.60 7.52 -10.88
C ARG A 238 7.99 6.49 -9.94
N GLU A 239 8.84 5.80 -9.19
CA GLU A 239 8.44 4.82 -8.18
C GLU A 239 8.86 5.28 -6.80
N TYR A 240 7.99 5.05 -5.81
CA TYR A 240 8.24 5.47 -4.44
C TYR A 240 7.99 4.33 -3.45
N ALA A 241 8.82 4.28 -2.41
CA ALA A 241 8.62 3.42 -1.26
C ALA A 241 8.63 4.24 0.03
N LEU A 242 7.64 4.01 0.89
CA LEU A 242 7.69 4.41 2.29
C LEU A 242 8.41 3.32 3.08
N LEU A 243 9.58 3.66 3.59
CA LEU A 243 10.37 2.86 4.51
C LEU A 243 10.24 3.40 5.94
N ASP A 244 10.85 2.75 6.91
CA ASP A 244 10.85 3.17 8.33
C ASP A 244 11.51 4.55 8.50
N SER A 245 12.59 4.80 7.75
CA SER A 245 13.39 6.01 7.81
C SER A 245 12.90 7.17 6.91
N GLY A 246 11.82 6.97 6.16
CA GLY A 246 11.20 8.00 5.31
C GLY A 246 10.75 7.52 3.94
N VAL A 247 10.59 8.47 3.01
CA VAL A 247 10.14 8.19 1.63
C VAL A 247 11.33 8.23 0.68
N TYR A 248 11.40 7.22 -0.17
CA TYR A 248 12.46 7.04 -1.16
C TYR A 248 11.87 7.02 -2.56
N GLU A 249 12.56 7.66 -3.50
CA GLU A 249 12.42 7.36 -4.92
C GLU A 249 13.33 6.17 -5.25
N ILE A 250 12.78 5.19 -5.98
CA ILE A 250 13.40 3.87 -6.13
C ILE A 250 13.64 3.48 -7.59
#